data_AF-A0A7C3XHN4-F1
#
_entry.id   AF-A0A7C3XHN4-F1
#
_cell.length_a   1.000
_cell.length_b   1.000
_cell.length_c   1.000
_cell.angle_alpha   90.00
_cell.angle_beta   90.00
_cell.angle_gamma   90.00
#
_symmetry.space_group_name_H-M   'P 1'
#
loop_
_entity.id
_entity.type
_entity.pdbx_description
1 polymer ?
#
loop_
_entity_poly.entity_id
_entity_poly.type
_entity_poly.pdbx_seq_one_letter_code
_entity_poly.pdbx_strand_id
1 'polypeptide(L)'
;MLSQKQLDAINKVLNISSSQRDPFRRYAILAMQLSDIAKCIGYMKAYPSEASAYKAYLKTALSDLLVQTITMCVLYNFDVDEILELGIERLKEFRLKKGFVE
;
A
#
# COMPACT_ATOMS: atom_id res chain seq x y z
N MET A 1 -13.21 -3.38 8.26
CA MET A 1 -13.34 -4.85 8.22
C MET A 1 -13.18 -5.39 6.80
N LEU A 2 -12.19 -6.25 6.58
CA LEU A 2 -12.11 -7.03 5.34
C LEU A 2 -13.24 -8.05 5.30
N SER A 3 -13.94 -8.15 4.17
CA SER A 3 -14.92 -9.22 3.97
C SER A 3 -14.21 -10.58 3.86
N GLN A 4 -14.91 -11.65 4.23
CA GLN A 4 -14.39 -13.02 4.08
C GLN A 4 -13.93 -13.30 2.64
N LYS A 5 -14.69 -12.81 1.64
CA LYS A 5 -14.34 -12.92 0.22
C LYS A 5 -12.97 -12.28 -0.12
N GLN A 6 -12.65 -11.14 0.49
CA GLN A 6 -11.36 -10.47 0.28
C GLN A 6 -10.22 -11.24 0.94
N LEU A 7 -10.43 -11.73 2.16
CA LEU A 7 -9.46 -12.57 2.87
C LEU A 7 -9.16 -13.85 2.09
N ASP A 8 -10.20 -14.54 1.59
CA ASP A 8 -10.05 -15.75 0.79
C ASP A 8 -9.28 -15.49 -0.50
N ALA A 9 -9.52 -14.36 -1.17
CA ALA A 9 -8.80 -13.98 -2.38
C ALA A 9 -7.30 -13.74 -2.10
N ILE A 10 -6.97 -13.04 -1.01
CA ILE A 10 -5.57 -12.81 -0.59
C ILE A 10 -4.91 -14.14 -0.23
N ASN A 11 -5.57 -14.98 0.58
CA ASN A 11 -5.06 -16.28 0.98
C ASN A 11 -4.84 -17.20 -0.23
N LYS A 12 -5.73 -17.16 -1.23
CA LYS A 12 -5.55 -17.90 -2.48
C LYS A 12 -4.24 -17.50 -3.17
N VAL A 13 -3.92 -16.21 -3.25
CA VAL A 13 -2.66 -15.72 -3.82
C VAL A 13 -1.45 -16.15 -2.98
N LEU A 14 -1.54 -16.00 -1.66
CA LEU A 14 -0.48 -16.40 -0.73
C LEU A 14 -0.15 -17.89 -0.81
N ASN A 15 -1.13 -18.73 -1.14
CA ASN A 15 -0.99 -20.19 -1.16
C ASN A 15 -0.66 -20.76 -2.55
N ILE A 16 -0.42 -19.91 -3.57
CA ILE A 16 0.02 -20.38 -4.90
C ILE A 16 1.41 -21.03 -4.83
N SER A 17 2.33 -20.47 -4.03
CA SER A 17 3.65 -21.05 -3.79
C SER A 17 4.26 -20.54 -2.49
N SER A 18 5.25 -21.26 -1.95
CA SER A 18 5.95 -20.84 -0.73
C SER A 18 6.59 -19.45 -0.86
N SER A 19 7.08 -19.10 -2.05
CA SER A 19 7.63 -17.76 -2.33
C SER A 19 6.63 -16.62 -2.15
N GLN A 20 5.33 -16.89 -2.29
CA GLN A 20 4.29 -15.89 -2.06
C GLN A 20 4.11 -15.57 -0.57
N ARG A 21 4.63 -16.39 0.34
CA ARG A 21 4.61 -16.13 1.78
C ARG A 21 5.93 -15.55 2.32
N ASP A 22 6.95 -15.39 1.48
CA ASP A 22 8.22 -14.79 1.87
C ASP A 22 8.05 -13.28 2.17
N PRO A 23 8.25 -12.85 3.43
CA PRO A 23 8.07 -11.45 3.81
C PRO A 23 9.02 -10.49 3.09
N PHE A 24 10.26 -10.92 2.80
CA PHE A 24 11.23 -10.07 2.11
C PHE A 24 10.79 -9.80 0.67
N ARG A 25 10.33 -10.84 -0.03
CA ARG A 25 9.75 -10.67 -1.37
C ARG A 25 8.53 -9.74 -1.37
N ARG A 26 7.65 -9.84 -0.38
CA ARG A 26 6.49 -8.94 -0.24
C ARG A 26 6.90 -7.50 0.01
N TYR A 27 7.89 -7.30 0.87
CA TYR A 27 8.48 -5.98 1.09
C TYR A 27 9.11 -5.40 -0.19
N ALA A 28 9.85 -6.21 -0.97
CA ALA A 28 10.42 -5.76 -2.24
C ALA A 28 9.33 -5.33 -3.25
N ILE A 29 8.22 -6.06 -3.32
CA ILE A 29 7.06 -5.68 -4.15
C ILE A 29 6.44 -4.37 -3.67
N LEU A 30 6.29 -4.20 -2.36
CA LEU A 30 5.79 -2.96 -1.76
C LEU A 30 6.67 -1.75 -2.13
N ALA A 31 7.99 -1.90 -2.08
CA ALA A 31 8.94 -0.86 -2.51
C ALA A 31 8.80 -0.49 -3.99
N MET A 32 8.58 -1.47 -4.88
CA MET A 32 8.32 -1.19 -6.30
C MET A 32 7.04 -0.37 -6.50
N GLN A 33 5.97 -0.70 -5.78
CA GLN A 33 4.70 0.02 -5.86
C GLN A 33 4.80 1.46 -5.36
N LEU A 34 5.61 1.72 -4.33
CA LEU A 34 5.94 3.08 -3.88
C LEU A 34 6.65 3.88 -4.97
N SER A 35 7.60 3.25 -5.69
CA SER A 35 8.29 3.87 -6.82
C SER A 35 7.32 4.24 -7.96
N ASP A 36 6.36 3.37 -8.27
CA ASP A 36 5.36 3.63 -9.31
C ASP A 36 4.44 4.80 -8.95
N ILE A 37 4.04 4.92 -7.68
CA ILE A 37 3.29 6.07 -7.17
C ILE A 37 4.09 7.36 -7.37
N ALA A 38 5.37 7.37 -6.95
CA ALA A 38 6.23 8.55 -7.09
C ALA A 38 6.40 8.96 -8.56
N LYS A 39 6.59 7.99 -9.46
CA LYS A 39 6.66 8.21 -10.91
C LYS A 39 5.39 8.84 -11.46
N CYS A 40 4.20 8.33 -11.09
CA CYS A 40 2.94 8.88 -11.56
C CYS A 40 2.74 10.33 -11.09
N ILE A 41 3.07 10.63 -9.83
CA ILE A 41 3.00 11.99 -9.29
C ILE A 41 3.96 12.92 -10.03
N GLY A 42 5.21 12.48 -10.25
CA GLY A 42 6.20 13.24 -11.01
C GLY A 42 5.76 13.51 -12.45
N TYR A 43 5.19 12.52 -13.12
CA TYR A 43 4.73 12.65 -14.51
C TYR A 43 3.49 13.51 -14.67
N MET A 44 2.56 13.51 -13.70
CA MET A 44 1.46 14.49 -13.71
C MET A 44 1.98 15.93 -13.67
N LYS A 45 3.09 16.18 -12.95
CA LYS A 45 3.73 17.50 -12.89
C LYS A 45 4.51 17.83 -14.17
N ALA A 46 5.23 16.86 -14.72
CA ALA A 46 6.05 17.05 -15.92
C ALA A 46 5.24 17.14 -17.22
N TYR A 47 4.10 16.43 -17.29
CA TYR A 47 3.25 16.31 -18.48
C TYR A 47 1.78 16.62 -18.15
N PRO A 48 1.42 17.90 -17.89
CA PRO A 48 0.07 18.27 -17.46
C PRO A 48 -1.04 17.88 -18.45
N SER A 49 -0.74 17.86 -19.74
CA SER A 49 -1.67 17.44 -20.80
C SER A 49 -2.09 15.96 -20.69
N GLU A 50 -1.26 15.13 -20.05
CA GLU A 50 -1.49 13.70 -19.85
C GLU A 50 -1.91 13.37 -18.42
N ALA A 51 -2.12 14.37 -17.55
CA ALA A 51 -2.35 14.17 -16.12
C ALA A 51 -3.54 13.24 -15.82
N SER A 52 -4.58 13.24 -16.66
CA SER A 52 -5.73 12.34 -16.51
C SER A 52 -5.33 10.86 -16.62
N ALA A 53 -4.45 10.52 -17.57
CA ALA A 53 -3.94 9.17 -17.75
C ALA A 53 -3.06 8.75 -16.57
N TYR A 54 -2.14 9.63 -16.14
CA TYR A 54 -1.29 9.36 -14.97
C TYR A 54 -2.08 9.27 -13.67
N LYS A 55 -3.21 9.96 -13.53
CA LYS A 55 -4.12 9.81 -12.39
C LYS A 55 -4.78 8.43 -12.34
N ALA A 56 -5.13 7.86 -13.50
CA ALA A 56 -5.63 6.50 -13.58
C ALA A 56 -4.55 5.48 -13.16
N TYR A 57 -3.31 5.65 -13.64
CA TYR A 57 -2.18 4.81 -13.23
C TYR A 57 -1.86 4.94 -11.74
N LEU A 58 -1.92 6.15 -11.19
CA LEU A 58 -1.76 6.39 -9.76
C LEU A 58 -2.79 5.61 -8.94
N LYS A 59 -4.06 5.58 -9.37
CA LYS A 59 -5.10 4.81 -8.69
C LYS A 59 -4.78 3.31 -8.66
N THR A 60 -4.28 2.76 -9.77
CA THR A 60 -3.83 1.36 -9.84
C THR A 60 -2.67 1.11 -8.88
N ALA A 61 -1.63 1.95 -8.93
CA ALA A 61 -0.46 1.81 -8.07
C ALA A 61 -0.80 1.92 -6.57
N LEU A 62 -1.71 2.82 -6.19
CA LEU A 62 -2.23 2.93 -4.82
C LEU A 62 -3.02 1.69 -4.40
N SER A 63 -3.85 1.13 -5.30
CA SER A 63 -4.57 -0.11 -5.05
C SER A 63 -3.62 -1.27 -4.80
N ASP A 64 -2.59 -1.38 -5.63
CA ASP A 64 -1.56 -2.42 -5.52
C ASP A 64 -0.77 -2.30 -4.21
N LEU A 65 -0.38 -1.08 -3.82
CA LEU A 65 0.27 -0.79 -2.55
C LEU A 65 -0.62 -1.16 -1.35
N LEU A 66 -1.90 -0.77 -1.40
CA LEU A 66 -2.87 -1.07 -0.35
C LEU A 66 -3.01 -2.59 -0.16
N VAL A 67 -3.19 -3.33 -1.25
CA VAL A 67 -3.34 -4.79 -1.19
C VAL A 67 -2.07 -5.47 -0.67
N GLN A 68 -0.88 -5.01 -1.01
CA GLN A 68 0.35 -5.58 -0.44
C GLN A 68 0.52 -5.26 1.05
N THR A 69 0.15 -4.05 1.47
CA THR A 69 0.14 -3.69 2.90
C THR A 69 -0.80 -4.59 3.69
N ILE A 70 -2.00 -4.82 3.17
CA ILE A 70 -2.96 -5.77 3.75
C ILE A 70 -2.40 -7.20 3.75
N THR A 71 -1.76 -7.62 2.65
CA THR A 71 -1.16 -8.95 2.54
C THR A 71 -0.10 -9.17 3.62
N MET A 72 0.69 -8.15 3.93
CA MET A 72 1.63 -8.19 5.05
C MET A 72 0.91 -8.36 6.40
N CYS A 73 -0.18 -7.63 6.63
CA CYS A 73 -1.00 -7.81 7.84
C CYS A 73 -1.50 -9.26 7.97
N VAL A 74 -2.00 -9.85 6.88
CA VAL A 74 -2.45 -11.25 6.85
C VAL A 74 -1.29 -12.22 7.16
N LEU A 75 -0.09 -11.99 6.61
CA LEU A 75 1.08 -12.85 6.87
C LEU A 75 1.51 -12.85 8.35
N TYR A 76 1.35 -11.72 9.03
CA TYR A 76 1.68 -11.57 10.45
C TYR A 76 0.48 -11.73 11.39
N ASN A 77 -0.69 -12.10 10.86
CA ASN A 77 -1.97 -12.20 11.59
C ASN A 77 -2.35 -10.90 12.34
N PHE A 78 -2.11 -9.74 11.74
CA PHE A 78 -2.57 -8.46 12.27
C PHE A 78 -3.98 -8.14 11.80
N ASP A 79 -4.79 -7.57 12.69
CA ASP A 79 -6.07 -6.96 12.32
C ASP A 79 -5.81 -5.67 11.53
N VAL A 80 -6.35 -5.61 10.31
CA VAL A 80 -6.18 -4.45 9.43
C VAL A 80 -6.84 -3.19 10.00
N ASP A 81 -7.97 -3.34 10.69
CA ASP A 81 -8.68 -2.20 11.28
C ASP A 81 -7.89 -1.63 12.45
N GLU A 82 -7.31 -2.48 13.32
CA GLU A 82 -6.43 -2.07 14.40
C GLU A 82 -5.19 -1.32 13.88
N ILE A 83 -4.54 -1.86 12.84
CA ILE A 83 -3.37 -1.21 12.21
C ILE A 83 -3.73 0.16 11.62
N LEU A 84 -4.91 0.28 11.01
CA LEU A 84 -5.40 1.55 10.47
C LEU A 84 -5.66 2.56 11.59
N GLU A 85 -6.33 2.15 12.67
CA GLU A 85 -6.60 2.99 13.84
C GLU A 85 -5.30 3.51 14.46
N LEU A 86 -4.35 2.60 14.73
CA LEU A 86 -3.02 2.96 15.23
C LEU A 86 -2.30 3.94 14.28
N GLY A 87 -2.37 3.71 12.98
CA GLY A 87 -1.81 4.61 11.97
C GLY A 87 -2.42 6.01 12.03
N ILE A 88 -3.74 6.11 12.15
CA ILE A 88 -4.47 7.39 12.25
C ILE A 88 -4.10 8.12 13.55
N GLU A 89 -4.02 7.42 14.68
CA GLU A 89 -3.59 7.99 15.96
C GLU A 89 -2.18 8.55 15.87
N ARG A 90 -1.25 7.78 15.29
CA ARG A 90 0.12 8.23 15.06
C ARG A 90 0.21 9.43 14.12
N LEU A 91 -0.63 9.52 13.08
CA LEU A 91 -0.70 10.70 12.21
C LEU A 91 -1.17 11.95 12.98
N LYS A 92 -2.16 11.79 13.89
CA LYS A 92 -2.61 12.88 14.77
C LYS A 92 -1.48 13.34 15.70
N GLU A 93 -0.75 12.40 16.30
CA GLU A 93 0.42 12.71 17.13
C GLU A 93 1.53 13.40 16.34
N PHE A 94 1.78 12.95 15.10
CA PHE A 94 2.80 13.54 14.24
C PHE A 94 2.51 15.02 13.96
N ARG A 95 1.23 15.39 13.79
CA ARG A 95 0.81 16.79 13.68
C ARG A 95 1.10 17.61 14.94
N LEU A 96 1.05 16.97 16.11
CA LEU A 96 1.27 17.62 17.42
C LEU A 96 2.76 17.73 17.77
N LYS A 97 3.58 16.78 17.31
CA LYS A 97 5.04 16.79 17.39
C LYS A 97 5.58 17.75 16.32
N LYS A 98 5.60 19.05 16.61
CA LYS A 98 6.22 20.07 15.75
C LYS A 98 7.62 19.61 15.30
N GLY A 99 7.83 19.50 13.98
CA GLY A 99 9.16 19.38 13.38
C GLY A 99 9.31 18.25 12.37
N PHE A 100 8.56 18.30 11.27
CA PHE A 100 9.13 17.85 10.00
C PHE A 100 9.59 19.13 9.29
N VAL A 101 10.91 19.33 9.24
CA VAL A 101 11.54 20.27 8.33
C VAL A 101 11.91 19.43 7.12
N GLU A 102 11.41 19.82 5.95
CA GLU A 102 11.76 19.19 4.66
C GLU A 102 13.28 19.13 4.44
#